data_AF-A0A2N2XJ32-F1
#
_entry.id   AF-A0A2N2XJ32-F1
#
_cell.length_a   1.000
_cell.length_b   1.000
_cell.length_c   1.000
_cell.angle_alpha   90.00
_cell.angle_beta   90.00
_cell.angle_gamma   90.00
#
_symmetry.space_group_name_H-M   'P 1'
#
loop_
_entity.id
_entity.type
_entity.pdbx_description
1 polymer ?
#
loop_
_entity_poly.entity_id
_entity_poly.type
_entity_poly.pdbx_seq_one_letter_code
_entity_poly.pdbx_strand_id
1 'polypeptide(L)'
;MKTTDTSLNPFSNGGDERNMIVVMSDIHLGADSAYTECKKNLGALEHLLNQIRVADNVKELVIAGDLLDEWFVPAPVNTYAGKDQADFVKWIATANKGVIDAFNNIIQDKKILVTYVPGNHDLTITAANVESILPGINQVRDNVLGLGTYSPADYPTIAIEHGHRYNFFCAPDYASNQDIAPGTILPPGYFYTRIAALWVSQGFPPASNTVPEITPNSKGGESQEALYKYWKSWKNTLNLYTIQNSFTDKIIVTNLNGMNGNFAVNDLLPYQASPGEQINVNLYNGIQDSWETRQTTNNVPVHIPVIRAIDSVG
;
A
#
# COMPACT_ATOMS: atom_id res chain seq x y z
N MET A 1 -35.32 1.17 35.62
CA MET A 1 -34.28 2.21 35.61
C MET A 1 -33.24 1.79 34.57
N LYS A 2 -33.14 2.51 33.45
CA LYS A 2 -32.01 2.36 32.52
C LYS A 2 -30.77 2.80 33.29
N THR A 3 -29.90 1.86 33.65
CA THR A 3 -28.55 2.20 34.06
C THR A 3 -27.88 2.78 32.82
N THR A 4 -27.80 4.10 32.76
CA THR A 4 -26.95 4.81 31.81
C THR A 4 -25.53 4.39 32.13
N ASP A 5 -25.01 3.43 31.38
CA ASP A 5 -23.59 3.20 31.33
C ASP A 5 -22.97 4.50 30.83
N THR A 6 -22.33 5.23 31.74
CA THR A 6 -21.64 6.50 31.48
C THR A 6 -20.31 6.28 30.76
N SER A 7 -20.07 5.08 30.22
CA SER A 7 -18.96 4.85 29.30
C SER A 7 -19.17 5.69 28.04
N LEU A 8 -18.14 6.44 27.65
CA LEU A 8 -18.12 7.17 26.40
C LEU A 8 -18.17 6.14 25.27
N ASN A 9 -19.32 5.95 24.64
CA ASN A 9 -19.47 5.07 23.48
C ASN A 9 -19.25 5.89 22.20
N PRO A 10 -18.10 5.73 21.52
CA PRO A 10 -17.80 6.51 20.30
C PRO A 10 -18.71 6.16 19.12
N PHE A 11 -19.51 5.10 19.23
CA PHE A 11 -20.45 4.63 18.20
C PHE A 11 -21.92 4.91 18.56
N SER A 12 -22.15 5.84 19.50
CA SER A 12 -23.47 6.33 19.86
C SER A 12 -23.54 7.84 19.65
N ASN A 13 -24.52 8.31 18.88
CA ASN A 13 -24.78 9.74 18.69
C ASN A 13 -25.89 10.28 19.61
N GLY A 14 -26.45 9.43 20.49
CA GLY A 14 -27.52 9.78 21.43
C GLY A 14 -28.93 9.78 20.85
N GLY A 15 -29.08 9.50 19.55
CA GLY A 15 -30.37 9.27 18.91
C GLY A 15 -30.68 7.79 18.70
N ASP A 16 -31.83 7.49 18.11
CA ASP A 16 -32.28 6.13 17.80
C ASP A 16 -32.07 5.75 16.32
N GLU A 17 -31.47 6.65 15.53
CA GLU A 17 -31.25 6.46 14.09
C GLU A 17 -29.87 5.87 13.78
N ARG A 18 -29.84 4.96 12.81
CA ARG A 18 -28.61 4.40 12.25
C ARG A 18 -28.11 5.28 11.11
N ASN A 19 -27.32 6.31 11.43
CA ASN A 19 -26.88 7.33 10.46
C ASN A 19 -25.37 7.70 10.54
N MET A 20 -24.60 7.08 11.44
CA MET A 20 -23.15 7.29 11.56
C MET A 20 -22.36 6.45 10.55
N ILE A 21 -21.29 7.02 10.02
CA ILE A 21 -20.33 6.35 9.14
C ILE A 21 -19.00 6.25 9.89
N VAL A 22 -18.47 5.04 10.02
CA VAL A 22 -17.14 4.79 10.58
C VAL A 22 -16.18 4.54 9.43
N VAL A 23 -15.05 5.24 9.42
CA VAL A 23 -14.01 5.08 8.40
C VAL A 23 -12.73 4.64 9.09
N MET A 24 -12.08 3.60 8.55
CA MET A 24 -10.78 3.10 8.98
C MET A 24 -9.92 2.77 7.78
N SER A 25 -8.60 2.76 7.94
CA SER A 25 -7.62 2.53 6.87
C SER A 25 -6.36 1.87 7.45
N ASP A 26 -5.44 1.43 6.60
CA ASP A 26 -4.08 1.02 6.96
C ASP A 26 -4.08 -0.08 8.05
N ILE A 27 -4.89 -1.11 7.82
CA ILE A 27 -5.01 -2.24 8.75
C ILE A 27 -3.84 -3.22 8.57
N HIS A 28 -3.38 -3.40 7.33
CA HIS A 28 -2.21 -4.22 6.95
C HIS A 28 -2.27 -5.65 7.52
N LEU A 29 -3.34 -6.39 7.22
CA LEU A 29 -3.40 -7.82 7.55
C LEU A 29 -2.39 -8.59 6.69
N GLY A 30 -1.30 -9.05 7.31
CA GLY A 30 -0.26 -9.83 6.65
C GLY A 30 -0.44 -11.34 6.78
N ALA A 31 0.21 -12.11 5.90
CA ALA A 31 0.13 -13.57 5.87
C ALA A 31 0.98 -14.26 6.95
N ASP A 32 2.10 -13.65 7.35
CA ASP A 32 3.06 -14.25 8.30
C ASP A 32 3.32 -13.35 9.51
N SER A 33 3.07 -13.90 10.69
CA SER A 33 3.30 -13.26 11.99
C SER A 33 4.76 -12.89 12.27
N ALA A 34 5.72 -13.50 11.56
CA ALA A 34 7.14 -13.22 11.70
C ALA A 34 7.46 -11.75 11.35
N TYR A 35 6.76 -11.17 10.37
CA TYR A 35 7.04 -9.83 9.87
C TYR A 35 5.81 -8.92 9.73
N THR A 36 4.57 -9.40 9.89
CA THR A 36 3.40 -8.50 9.81
C THR A 36 3.42 -7.39 10.87
N GLU A 37 2.99 -6.19 10.47
CA GLU A 37 2.99 -4.98 11.29
C GLU A 37 1.91 -5.00 12.38
N CYS A 38 0.73 -5.54 12.06
CA CYS A 38 -0.45 -5.44 12.92
C CYS A 38 -0.52 -6.47 14.06
N LYS A 39 0.46 -7.38 14.20
CA LYS A 39 0.38 -8.57 15.09
C LYS A 39 0.02 -8.27 16.55
N LYS A 40 0.45 -7.12 17.08
CA LYS A 40 0.18 -6.72 18.47
C LYS A 40 -1.23 -6.16 18.68
N ASN A 41 -1.86 -5.68 17.61
CA ASN A 41 -3.14 -4.95 17.66
C ASN A 41 -4.33 -5.77 17.16
N LEU A 42 -4.12 -6.99 16.64
CA LEU A 42 -5.20 -7.85 16.11
C LEU A 42 -6.37 -8.04 17.09
N GLY A 43 -6.08 -8.31 18.36
CA GLY A 43 -7.13 -8.47 19.38
C GLY A 43 -7.89 -7.17 19.69
N ALA A 44 -7.20 -6.02 19.66
CA ALA A 44 -7.85 -4.72 19.84
C ALA A 44 -8.73 -4.36 18.64
N LEU A 45 -8.27 -4.67 17.43
CA LEU A 45 -9.04 -4.50 16.20
C LEU A 45 -10.28 -5.40 16.19
N GLU A 46 -10.14 -6.68 16.55
CA GLU A 46 -11.28 -7.59 16.68
C GLU A 46 -12.31 -7.07 17.71
N HIS A 47 -11.85 -6.57 18.85
CA HIS A 47 -12.72 -5.97 19.85
C HIS A 47 -13.47 -4.75 19.31
N LEU A 48 -12.76 -3.84 18.64
CA LEU A 48 -13.33 -2.64 18.01
C LEU A 48 -14.42 -3.00 16.98
N LEU A 49 -14.15 -3.97 16.11
CA LEU A 49 -15.12 -4.45 15.12
C LEU A 49 -16.36 -5.04 15.77
N ASN A 50 -16.22 -5.79 16.85
CA ASN A 50 -17.36 -6.30 17.60
C ASN A 50 -18.17 -5.19 18.28
N GLN A 51 -17.54 -4.10 18.73
CA GLN A 51 -18.25 -2.92 19.22
C GLN A 51 -19.03 -2.22 18.11
N ILE A 52 -18.42 -2.05 16.93
CA ILE A 52 -19.08 -1.47 15.75
C ILE A 52 -20.28 -2.32 15.33
N ARG A 53 -20.12 -3.65 15.29
CA ARG A 53 -21.17 -4.60 14.90
C ARG A 53 -22.49 -4.39 15.64
N VAL A 54 -22.41 -4.17 16.95
CA VAL A 54 -23.58 -4.03 17.83
C VAL A 54 -24.00 -2.58 18.05
N ALA A 55 -23.31 -1.61 17.46
CA ALA A 55 -23.66 -0.20 17.60
C ALA A 55 -24.98 0.10 16.89
N ASP A 56 -25.91 0.75 17.59
CA ASP A 56 -27.25 1.06 17.06
C ASP A 56 -27.21 2.19 16.03
N ASN A 57 -26.27 3.12 16.16
CA ASN A 57 -26.22 4.33 15.31
C ASN A 57 -25.32 4.19 14.06
N VAL A 58 -24.48 3.16 13.93
CA VAL A 58 -23.56 3.01 12.79
C VAL A 58 -24.26 2.39 11.59
N LYS A 59 -24.32 3.07 10.44
CA LYS A 59 -24.88 2.52 9.19
C LYS A 59 -23.84 1.93 8.25
N GLU A 60 -22.62 2.45 8.29
CA GLU A 60 -21.57 2.10 7.34
C GLU A 60 -20.24 1.94 8.08
N LEU A 61 -19.48 0.93 7.64
CA LEU A 61 -18.07 0.76 7.98
C LEU A 61 -17.28 0.78 6.66
N VAL A 62 -16.49 1.83 6.47
CA VAL A 62 -15.67 2.00 5.26
C VAL A 62 -14.21 1.70 5.59
N ILE A 63 -13.63 0.75 4.86
CA ILE A 63 -12.21 0.41 4.88
C ILE A 63 -11.55 1.12 3.70
N ALA A 64 -10.86 2.21 3.99
CA ALA A 64 -10.31 3.16 3.02
C ALA A 64 -8.89 2.79 2.57
N GLY A 65 -8.66 1.53 2.20
CA GLY A 65 -7.38 1.03 1.71
C GLY A 65 -6.60 0.19 2.70
N ASP A 66 -5.63 -0.54 2.15
CA ASP A 66 -4.63 -1.34 2.85
C ASP A 66 -5.22 -2.24 3.94
N LEU A 67 -6.29 -2.96 3.57
CA LEU A 67 -6.86 -4.00 4.42
C LEU A 67 -5.94 -5.20 4.47
N LEU A 68 -5.51 -5.65 3.29
CA LEU A 68 -4.66 -6.82 3.09
C LEU A 68 -3.27 -6.34 2.70
N ASP A 69 -2.23 -7.06 3.13
CA ASP A 69 -0.86 -6.67 2.83
C ASP A 69 -0.14 -7.66 1.91
N GLU A 70 0.01 -7.27 0.64
CA GLU A 70 0.75 -8.01 -0.39
C GLU A 70 2.20 -7.52 -0.53
N TRP A 71 2.55 -6.38 0.09
CA TRP A 71 3.82 -5.67 -0.12
C TRP A 71 4.81 -5.85 1.05
N PHE A 72 4.33 -5.90 2.30
CA PHE A 72 5.14 -6.05 3.51
C PHE A 72 5.59 -7.51 3.71
N VAL A 73 6.46 -7.93 2.82
CA VAL A 73 7.11 -9.25 2.81
C VAL A 73 8.62 -9.02 2.66
N PRO A 74 9.49 -9.62 3.49
CA PRO A 74 10.93 -9.39 3.41
C PRO A 74 11.48 -9.66 2.01
N ALA A 75 12.37 -8.80 1.52
CA ALA A 75 12.89 -8.86 0.15
C ALA A 75 13.31 -10.26 -0.37
N PRO A 76 13.95 -11.16 0.42
CA PRO A 76 14.33 -12.51 -0.03
C PRO A 76 13.18 -13.52 -0.13
N VAL A 77 11.99 -13.19 0.36
CA VAL A 77 10.86 -14.12 0.48
C VAL A 77 9.94 -13.97 -0.74
N ASN A 78 9.72 -15.05 -1.48
CA ASN A 78 8.70 -15.05 -2.54
C ASN A 78 7.31 -14.83 -1.92
N THR A 79 6.60 -13.74 -2.30
CA THR A 79 5.29 -13.38 -1.72
C THR A 79 4.30 -14.54 -1.74
N TYR A 80 4.18 -15.26 -2.86
CA TYR A 80 3.21 -16.35 -2.97
C TYR A 80 3.77 -17.72 -2.60
N ALA A 81 5.04 -17.79 -2.16
CA ALA A 81 5.71 -19.06 -1.83
C ALA A 81 5.56 -20.14 -2.92
N GLY A 82 5.58 -19.74 -4.20
CA GLY A 82 5.41 -20.63 -5.36
C GLY A 82 3.95 -21.00 -5.70
N LYS A 83 2.97 -20.40 -5.03
CA LYS A 83 1.53 -20.53 -5.33
C LYS A 83 1.02 -19.29 -6.09
N ASP A 84 -0.27 -18.98 -5.96
CA ASP A 84 -0.90 -17.81 -6.55
C ASP A 84 -1.45 -16.81 -5.51
N GLN A 85 -1.99 -15.70 -5.99
CA GLN A 85 -2.58 -14.65 -5.16
C GLN A 85 -3.81 -15.15 -4.37
N ALA A 86 -4.60 -16.07 -4.92
CA ALA A 86 -5.80 -16.58 -4.24
C ALA A 86 -5.40 -17.39 -3.00
N ASP A 87 -4.36 -18.21 -3.11
CA ASP A 87 -3.77 -18.93 -1.98
C ASP A 87 -3.16 -17.97 -0.95
N PHE A 88 -2.49 -16.91 -1.39
CA PHE A 88 -1.93 -15.90 -0.49
C PHE A 88 -3.01 -15.15 0.30
N VAL A 89 -4.11 -14.74 -0.34
CA VAL A 89 -5.23 -14.07 0.34
C VAL A 89 -5.91 -14.99 1.36
N LYS A 90 -6.07 -16.28 1.03
CA LYS A 90 -6.56 -17.27 2.01
C LYS A 90 -5.59 -17.46 3.19
N TRP A 91 -4.28 -17.38 2.94
CA TRP A 91 -3.29 -17.43 3.99
C TRP A 91 -3.41 -16.21 4.92
N ILE A 92 -3.52 -14.99 4.38
CA ILE A 92 -3.83 -13.79 5.18
C ILE A 92 -5.07 -14.01 6.04
N ALA A 93 -6.16 -14.50 5.44
CA ALA A 93 -7.40 -14.70 6.18
C ALA A 93 -7.27 -15.74 7.29
N THR A 94 -6.50 -16.81 7.06
CA THR A 94 -6.23 -17.85 8.05
C THR A 94 -5.39 -17.30 9.21
N ALA A 95 -4.34 -16.52 8.91
CA ALA A 95 -3.47 -15.92 9.91
C ALA A 95 -4.21 -14.88 10.77
N ASN A 96 -5.23 -14.23 10.22
CA ASN A 96 -5.99 -13.14 10.84
C ASN A 96 -7.45 -13.52 11.12
N LYS A 97 -7.71 -14.81 11.40
CA LYS A 97 -9.07 -15.38 11.43
C LYS A 97 -10.05 -14.59 12.30
N GLY A 98 -9.66 -14.17 13.51
CA GLY A 98 -10.53 -13.44 14.42
C GLY A 98 -11.05 -12.12 13.84
N VAL A 99 -10.17 -11.36 13.18
CA VAL A 99 -10.52 -10.10 12.50
C VAL A 99 -11.41 -10.37 11.28
N ILE A 100 -11.08 -11.37 10.46
CA ILE A 100 -11.89 -11.74 9.28
C ILE A 100 -13.29 -12.24 9.69
N ASP A 101 -13.38 -13.06 10.74
CA ASP A 101 -14.66 -13.50 11.29
C ASP A 101 -15.48 -12.29 11.79
N ALA A 102 -14.86 -11.32 12.46
CA ALA A 102 -15.52 -10.12 12.93
C ALA A 102 -16.10 -9.27 11.78
N PHE A 103 -15.34 -9.05 10.69
CA PHE A 103 -15.87 -8.40 9.50
C PHE A 103 -17.03 -9.19 8.87
N ASN A 104 -16.86 -10.50 8.68
CA ASN A 104 -17.91 -11.36 8.12
C ASN A 104 -19.20 -11.33 8.93
N ASN A 105 -19.09 -11.30 10.26
CA ASN A 105 -20.23 -11.14 11.15
C ASN A 105 -20.98 -9.82 10.94
N ILE A 106 -20.27 -8.70 10.76
CA ILE A 106 -20.89 -7.40 10.45
C ILE A 106 -21.64 -7.45 9.12
N ILE A 107 -21.00 -8.02 8.08
CA ILE A 107 -21.59 -8.17 6.74
C ILE A 107 -22.86 -9.03 6.79
N GLN A 108 -22.80 -10.18 7.47
CA GLN A 108 -23.90 -11.14 7.54
C GLN A 108 -25.10 -10.65 8.33
N ASP A 109 -24.89 -9.79 9.34
CA ASP A 109 -25.98 -9.16 10.09
C ASP A 109 -26.83 -8.23 9.20
N LYS A 110 -26.27 -7.73 8.08
CA LYS A 110 -26.92 -6.84 7.10
C LYS A 110 -27.47 -5.53 7.67
N LYS A 111 -27.00 -5.13 8.87
CA LYS A 111 -27.35 -3.87 9.54
C LYS A 111 -26.40 -2.74 9.19
N ILE A 112 -25.15 -3.07 8.88
CA ILE A 112 -24.08 -2.15 8.55
C ILE A 112 -23.58 -2.50 7.15
N LEU A 113 -23.54 -1.53 6.24
CA LEU A 113 -22.88 -1.70 4.96
C LEU A 113 -21.37 -1.64 5.17
N VAL A 114 -20.67 -2.75 4.93
CA VAL A 114 -19.21 -2.78 4.96
C VAL A 114 -18.69 -2.54 3.56
N THR A 115 -17.95 -1.44 3.39
CA THR A 115 -17.37 -1.03 2.12
C THR A 115 -15.86 -1.13 2.16
N TYR A 116 -15.25 -1.68 1.12
CA TYR A 116 -13.81 -1.76 0.93
C TYR A 116 -13.38 -0.98 -0.31
N VAL A 117 -12.35 -0.15 -0.14
CA VAL A 117 -11.62 0.56 -1.20
C VAL A 117 -10.19 -0.01 -1.22
N PRO A 118 -9.59 -0.32 -2.38
CA PRO A 118 -8.20 -0.78 -2.44
C PRO A 118 -7.22 0.36 -2.09
N GLY A 119 -6.13 0.01 -1.43
CA GLY A 119 -4.96 0.85 -1.22
C GLY A 119 -3.76 0.39 -2.04
N ASN A 120 -2.55 0.83 -1.68
CA ASN A 120 -1.35 0.42 -2.40
C ASN A 120 -0.81 -0.94 -1.96
N HIS A 121 -1.01 -1.41 -0.73
CA HIS A 121 -0.52 -2.73 -0.30
C HIS A 121 -1.38 -3.89 -0.81
N ASP A 122 -2.63 -3.64 -1.20
CA ASP A 122 -3.54 -4.59 -1.84
C ASP A 122 -3.90 -4.20 -3.29
N LEU A 123 -3.04 -3.36 -3.89
CA LEU A 123 -3.17 -2.77 -5.24
C LEU A 123 -3.63 -3.76 -6.31
N THR A 124 -3.06 -4.98 -6.28
CA THR A 124 -3.28 -5.97 -7.34
C THR A 124 -4.22 -7.09 -6.92
N ILE A 125 -4.76 -7.04 -5.69
CA ILE A 125 -5.68 -8.06 -5.19
C ILE A 125 -7.02 -7.93 -5.90
N THR A 126 -7.39 -9.01 -6.60
CA THR A 126 -8.63 -9.04 -7.39
C THR A 126 -9.88 -9.00 -6.52
N ALA A 127 -10.97 -8.50 -7.09
CA ALA A 127 -12.26 -8.48 -6.41
C ALA A 127 -12.73 -9.89 -6.00
N ALA A 128 -12.47 -10.90 -6.83
CA ALA A 128 -12.80 -12.29 -6.53
C ALA A 128 -12.03 -12.83 -5.32
N ASN A 129 -10.75 -12.45 -5.16
CA ASN A 129 -9.95 -12.87 -4.02
C ASN A 129 -10.44 -12.22 -2.71
N VAL A 130 -10.79 -10.92 -2.73
CA VAL A 130 -11.41 -10.27 -1.57
C VAL A 130 -12.77 -10.90 -1.23
N GLU A 131 -13.62 -11.12 -2.23
CA GLU A 131 -14.93 -11.75 -2.05
C GLU A 131 -14.82 -13.16 -1.44
N SER A 132 -13.75 -13.89 -1.77
CA SER A 132 -13.54 -15.26 -1.26
C SER A 132 -13.33 -15.33 0.25
N ILE A 133 -12.88 -14.24 0.89
CA ILE A 133 -12.63 -14.18 2.33
C ILE A 133 -13.62 -13.26 3.08
N LEU A 134 -14.28 -12.35 2.36
CA LEU A 134 -15.27 -11.40 2.87
C LEU A 134 -16.54 -11.40 1.99
N PRO A 135 -17.26 -12.54 1.88
CA PRO A 135 -18.42 -12.64 1.00
C PRO A 135 -19.53 -11.65 1.36
N GLY A 136 -20.00 -10.91 0.36
CA GLY A 136 -21.05 -9.88 0.50
C GLY A 136 -20.54 -8.48 0.87
N ILE A 137 -19.22 -8.27 0.93
CA ILE A 137 -18.64 -6.93 1.11
C ILE A 137 -18.92 -6.05 -0.12
N ASN A 138 -19.20 -4.77 0.10
CA ASN A 138 -19.29 -3.81 -0.99
C ASN A 138 -17.89 -3.36 -1.41
N GLN A 139 -17.43 -3.75 -2.60
CA GLN A 139 -16.11 -3.35 -3.11
C GLN A 139 -16.24 -2.17 -4.06
N VAL A 140 -15.54 -1.08 -3.75
CA VAL A 140 -15.52 0.14 -4.56
C VAL A 140 -14.19 0.25 -5.25
N ARG A 141 -14.20 0.06 -6.56
CA ARG A 141 -13.02 0.08 -7.42
C ARG A 141 -13.29 0.98 -8.62
N ASP A 142 -12.28 1.72 -9.04
CA ASP A 142 -12.32 2.49 -10.26
C ASP A 142 -12.22 1.56 -11.48
N ASN A 143 -12.41 2.14 -12.68
CA ASN A 143 -12.17 1.43 -13.94
C ASN A 143 -10.69 1.09 -14.18
N VAL A 144 -9.78 1.65 -13.37
CA VAL A 144 -8.35 1.38 -13.40
C VAL A 144 -7.96 0.54 -12.18
N LEU A 145 -7.06 -0.42 -12.38
CA LEU A 145 -6.71 -1.39 -11.34
C LEU A 145 -6.02 -0.71 -10.15
N GLY A 146 -6.35 -1.15 -8.94
CA GLY A 146 -5.70 -0.72 -7.71
C GLY A 146 -6.16 0.63 -7.16
N LEU A 147 -7.21 1.23 -7.72
CA LEU A 147 -7.78 2.49 -7.26
C LEU A 147 -9.27 2.35 -6.97
N GLY A 148 -9.80 3.26 -6.15
CA GLY A 148 -11.22 3.36 -5.85
C GLY A 148 -11.51 4.63 -5.06
N THR A 149 -12.70 5.19 -5.27
CA THR A 149 -13.21 6.32 -4.48
C THR A 149 -14.66 6.06 -4.10
N TYR A 150 -14.93 6.01 -2.80
CA TYR A 150 -16.28 5.82 -2.26
C TYR A 150 -16.91 7.13 -1.81
N SER A 151 -18.17 7.33 -2.19
CA SER A 151 -19.01 8.41 -1.68
C SER A 151 -20.27 7.80 -1.07
N PRO A 152 -20.52 7.97 0.23
CA PRO A 152 -21.77 7.51 0.85
C PRO A 152 -22.99 8.10 0.14
N ALA A 153 -24.03 7.30 -0.08
CA ALA A 153 -25.17 7.69 -0.90
C ALA A 153 -25.87 8.98 -0.39
N ASP A 154 -25.99 9.12 0.92
CA ASP A 154 -26.61 10.29 1.56
C ASP A 154 -25.65 11.49 1.70
N TYR A 155 -24.35 11.28 1.40
CA TYR A 155 -23.30 12.31 1.50
C TYR A 155 -22.40 12.30 0.24
N PRO A 156 -22.96 12.58 -0.95
CA PRO A 156 -22.24 12.45 -2.22
C PRO A 156 -21.09 13.46 -2.39
N THR A 157 -20.98 14.47 -1.52
CA THR A 157 -19.86 15.43 -1.51
C THR A 157 -18.65 14.95 -0.72
N ILE A 158 -18.76 13.81 -0.02
CA ILE A 158 -17.63 13.17 0.66
C ILE A 158 -17.00 12.17 -0.31
N ALA A 159 -15.68 12.22 -0.46
CA ALA A 159 -14.89 11.24 -1.17
C ALA A 159 -13.96 10.53 -0.18
N ILE A 160 -14.04 9.21 -0.13
CA ILE A 160 -13.21 8.34 0.71
C ILE A 160 -12.37 7.49 -0.23
N GLU A 161 -11.07 7.73 -0.22
CA GLU A 161 -10.06 6.95 -0.94
C GLU A 161 -8.82 6.79 -0.06
N HIS A 162 -7.95 5.84 -0.39
CA HIS A 162 -6.72 5.60 0.36
C HIS A 162 -5.68 6.72 0.19
N GLY A 163 -5.66 7.37 -0.99
CA GLY A 163 -4.81 8.52 -1.28
C GLY A 163 -3.50 8.22 -2.01
N HIS A 164 -3.14 6.94 -2.19
CA HIS A 164 -1.94 6.55 -2.95
C HIS A 164 -1.97 7.00 -4.42
N ARG A 165 -3.17 7.26 -4.98
CA ARG A 165 -3.36 7.83 -6.32
C ARG A 165 -2.48 9.04 -6.61
N TYR A 166 -2.24 9.87 -5.60
CA TYR A 166 -1.49 11.13 -5.71
C TYR A 166 -0.02 11.00 -5.33
N ASN A 167 0.40 9.83 -4.86
CA ASN A 167 1.74 9.58 -4.37
C ASN A 167 2.63 9.03 -5.48
N PHE A 168 3.75 9.71 -5.77
CA PHE A 168 4.69 9.32 -6.81
C PHE A 168 5.22 7.88 -6.66
N PHE A 169 5.44 7.42 -5.43
CA PHE A 169 5.99 6.10 -5.14
C PHE A 169 4.93 5.02 -5.01
N CYS A 170 3.67 5.36 -4.75
CA CYS A 170 2.62 4.37 -4.44
C CYS A 170 1.47 4.30 -5.46
N ALA A 171 1.28 5.29 -6.34
CA ALA A 171 0.23 5.24 -7.35
C ALA A 171 0.45 4.07 -8.32
N PRO A 172 -0.55 3.49 -8.99
CA PRO A 172 -0.30 2.54 -10.08
C PRO A 172 0.64 3.14 -11.15
N ASP A 173 1.64 2.37 -11.62
CA ASP A 173 2.59 2.77 -12.68
C ASP A 173 2.51 1.85 -13.90
N TYR A 174 1.78 2.29 -14.92
CA TYR A 174 1.55 1.56 -16.17
C TYR A 174 2.68 1.71 -17.21
N ALA A 175 3.68 2.56 -16.94
CA ALA A 175 4.68 2.95 -17.94
C ALA A 175 6.03 2.28 -17.71
N SER A 176 6.44 2.15 -16.45
CA SER A 176 7.75 1.60 -16.10
C SER A 176 7.83 0.09 -16.29
N ASN A 177 9.03 -0.41 -16.62
CA ASN A 177 9.41 -1.83 -16.66
C ASN A 177 8.57 -2.71 -17.59
N GLN A 178 7.83 -2.13 -18.54
CA GLN A 178 6.95 -2.88 -19.45
C GLN A 178 7.71 -3.79 -20.42
N ASP A 179 9.00 -3.55 -20.64
CA ASP A 179 9.90 -4.38 -21.44
C ASP A 179 10.21 -5.73 -20.79
N ILE A 180 10.26 -5.78 -19.44
CA ILE A 180 10.54 -7.01 -18.69
C ILE A 180 9.31 -7.59 -17.99
N ALA A 181 8.28 -6.78 -17.76
CA ALA A 181 7.05 -7.17 -17.06
C ALA A 181 5.81 -6.51 -17.72
N PRO A 182 5.44 -6.91 -18.96
CA PRO A 182 4.29 -6.33 -19.64
C PRO A 182 3.00 -6.42 -18.81
N GLY A 183 2.31 -5.29 -18.64
CA GLY A 183 1.07 -5.18 -17.88
C GLY A 183 1.25 -5.03 -16.37
N THR A 184 2.49 -4.95 -15.86
CA THR A 184 2.71 -4.58 -14.46
C THR A 184 2.23 -3.15 -14.21
N ILE A 185 1.74 -2.91 -12.99
CA ILE A 185 1.38 -1.61 -12.46
C ILE A 185 2.16 -1.27 -11.18
N LEU A 186 3.14 -2.11 -10.81
CA LEU A 186 3.86 -1.97 -9.56
C LEU A 186 4.72 -0.72 -9.55
N PRO A 187 4.47 0.23 -8.65
CA PRO A 187 5.31 1.40 -8.50
C PRO A 187 6.51 1.09 -7.61
N PRO A 188 7.53 1.97 -7.56
CA PRO A 188 8.75 1.70 -6.80
C PRO A 188 8.48 1.51 -5.30
N GLY A 189 7.39 2.07 -4.75
CA GLY A 189 6.98 1.90 -3.35
C GLY A 189 6.89 0.44 -2.90
N TYR A 190 6.50 -0.48 -3.80
CA TYR A 190 6.58 -1.92 -3.54
C TYR A 190 7.98 -2.32 -3.07
N PHE A 191 9.03 -1.89 -3.78
CA PHE A 191 10.41 -2.21 -3.43
C PHE A 191 10.88 -1.52 -2.15
N TYR A 192 10.47 -0.28 -1.88
CA TYR A 192 10.75 0.39 -0.60
C TYR A 192 10.20 -0.44 0.57
N THR A 193 8.95 -0.89 0.47
CA THR A 193 8.29 -1.71 1.49
C THR A 193 9.01 -3.05 1.69
N ARG A 194 9.46 -3.71 0.62
CA ARG A 194 10.22 -4.97 0.69
C ARG A 194 11.54 -4.83 1.46
N ILE A 195 12.21 -3.67 1.32
CA ILE A 195 13.43 -3.34 2.07
C ILE A 195 13.11 -3.05 3.54
N ALA A 196 12.05 -2.29 3.84
CA ALA A 196 11.61 -2.03 5.20
C ALA A 196 11.23 -3.34 5.94
N ALA A 197 10.49 -4.24 5.28
CA ALA A 197 10.14 -5.55 5.82
C ALA A 197 11.39 -6.41 6.07
N LEU A 198 12.41 -6.33 5.19
CA LEU A 198 13.68 -7.01 5.40
C LEU A 198 14.41 -6.47 6.64
N TRP A 199 14.51 -5.15 6.80
CA TRP A 199 15.12 -4.51 7.97
C TRP A 199 14.48 -4.95 9.28
N VAL A 200 13.14 -4.99 9.33
CA VAL A 200 12.39 -5.53 10.48
C VAL A 200 12.74 -7.00 10.72
N SER A 201 12.72 -7.84 9.67
CA SER A 201 13.01 -9.28 9.80
C SER A 201 14.44 -9.59 10.24
N GLN A 202 15.39 -8.70 9.92
CA GLN A 202 16.79 -8.80 10.33
C GLN A 202 17.04 -8.23 11.74
N GLY A 203 16.00 -7.76 12.42
CA GLY A 203 16.11 -7.21 13.77
C GLY A 203 16.81 -5.86 13.81
N PHE A 204 16.55 -5.00 12.82
CA PHE A 204 17.07 -3.64 12.75
C PHE A 204 18.62 -3.59 12.72
N PRO A 205 19.27 -4.21 11.72
CA PRO A 205 20.72 -4.26 11.66
C PRO A 205 21.35 -2.85 11.63
N PRO A 206 22.63 -2.71 11.99
CA PRO A 206 23.40 -1.50 11.72
C PRO A 206 23.71 -1.37 10.22
N ALA A 207 24.06 -0.16 9.78
CA ALA A 207 24.49 0.08 8.41
C ALA A 207 25.75 -0.75 8.05
N SER A 208 25.64 -1.58 7.01
CA SER A 208 26.76 -2.34 6.43
C SER A 208 27.07 -1.99 4.98
N ASN A 209 26.21 -1.18 4.34
CA ASN A 209 26.33 -0.72 2.97
C ASN A 209 26.39 0.81 2.92
N THR A 210 26.98 1.35 1.87
CA THR A 210 26.99 2.80 1.61
C THR A 210 26.33 3.06 0.28
N VAL A 211 25.37 4.00 0.27
CA VAL A 211 24.73 4.47 -0.96
C VAL A 211 25.75 5.31 -1.74
N PRO A 212 26.09 4.96 -3.00
CA PRO A 212 26.96 5.79 -3.83
C PRO A 212 26.42 7.20 -3.99
N GLU A 213 27.28 8.20 -3.77
CA GLU A 213 26.95 9.61 -3.98
C GLU A 213 26.86 9.93 -5.48
N ILE A 214 25.84 10.69 -5.85
CA ILE A 214 25.71 11.27 -7.20
C ILE A 214 25.62 12.79 -7.10
N THR A 215 25.93 13.49 -8.19
CA THR A 215 25.92 14.97 -8.24
C THR A 215 24.78 15.46 -9.14
N PRO A 216 24.05 16.54 -8.79
CA PRO A 216 23.04 17.11 -9.69
C PRO A 216 23.58 17.36 -11.10
N ASN A 217 22.82 16.97 -12.12
CA ASN A 217 23.13 17.31 -13.51
C ASN A 217 22.49 18.67 -13.87
N SER A 218 23.28 19.74 -13.82
CA SER A 218 22.81 21.10 -14.08
C SER A 218 22.40 21.38 -15.53
N LYS A 219 22.75 20.50 -16.49
CA LYS A 219 22.38 20.63 -17.91
C LYS A 219 21.15 19.82 -18.29
N GLY A 220 20.68 18.95 -17.38
CA GLY A 220 19.66 17.95 -17.64
C GLY A 220 18.21 18.39 -17.43
N GLY A 221 17.98 19.62 -16.97
CA GLY A 221 16.65 20.18 -16.74
C GLY A 221 15.85 19.46 -15.63
N GLU A 222 14.53 19.67 -15.64
CA GLU A 222 13.61 19.16 -14.61
C GLU A 222 13.65 17.64 -14.48
N SER A 223 13.77 16.90 -15.59
CA SER A 223 13.86 15.44 -15.58
C SER A 223 15.04 14.93 -14.74
N GLN A 224 16.23 15.50 -14.95
CA GLN A 224 17.42 15.09 -14.21
C GLN A 224 17.42 15.63 -12.76
N GLU A 225 16.76 16.77 -12.51
CA GLU A 225 16.49 17.22 -11.15
C GLU A 225 15.58 16.25 -10.39
N ALA A 226 14.50 15.78 -11.04
CA ALA A 226 13.56 14.82 -10.47
C ALA A 226 14.24 13.48 -10.16
N LEU A 227 15.08 12.96 -11.06
CA LEU A 227 15.87 11.75 -10.77
C LEU A 227 16.86 11.94 -9.62
N TYR A 228 17.47 13.12 -9.50
CA TYR A 228 18.32 13.40 -8.34
C TYR A 228 17.52 13.39 -7.02
N LYS A 229 16.30 13.92 -7.01
CA LYS A 229 15.40 13.85 -5.84
C LYS A 229 14.90 12.43 -5.58
N TYR A 230 14.63 11.65 -6.62
CA TYR A 230 14.31 10.24 -6.50
C TYR A 230 15.47 9.45 -5.86
N TRP A 231 16.70 9.70 -6.27
CA TRP A 231 17.90 9.14 -5.62
C TRP A 231 18.01 9.55 -4.16
N LYS A 232 17.75 10.82 -3.80
CA LYS A 232 17.74 11.23 -2.38
C LYS A 232 16.72 10.45 -1.56
N SER A 233 15.56 10.16 -2.13
CA SER A 233 14.50 9.39 -1.47
C SER A 233 14.95 7.95 -1.19
N TRP A 234 15.58 7.30 -2.17
CA TRP A 234 16.25 6.01 -1.97
C TRP A 234 17.37 6.07 -0.94
N LYS A 235 18.24 7.09 -1.01
CA LYS A 235 19.33 7.29 -0.05
C LYS A 235 18.81 7.42 1.38
N ASN A 236 17.80 8.25 1.59
CA ASN A 236 17.17 8.43 2.90
C ASN A 236 16.58 7.12 3.42
N THR A 237 15.87 6.39 2.56
CA THR A 237 15.30 5.08 2.91
C THR A 237 16.38 4.08 3.29
N LEU A 238 17.44 3.94 2.50
CA LEU A 238 18.50 2.97 2.75
C LEU A 238 19.37 3.34 3.98
N ASN A 239 19.39 4.61 4.37
CA ASN A 239 19.99 5.06 5.62
C ASN A 239 19.08 4.79 6.85
N LEU A 240 17.76 4.78 6.66
CA LEU A 240 16.79 4.49 7.71
C LEU A 240 16.60 2.98 7.91
N TYR A 241 16.30 2.26 6.83
CA TYR A 241 16.07 0.82 6.77
C TYR A 241 17.30 0.12 6.22
N THR A 242 18.35 0.07 7.04
CA THR A 242 19.60 -0.57 6.63
C THR A 242 19.42 -2.09 6.51
N ILE A 243 20.24 -2.77 5.71
CA ILE A 243 20.15 -4.22 5.53
C ILE A 243 21.55 -4.83 5.54
N GLN A 244 21.66 -6.06 6.00
CA GLN A 244 22.95 -6.77 6.06
C GLN A 244 23.48 -7.16 4.67
N ASN A 245 22.57 -7.42 3.73
CA ASN A 245 22.87 -7.89 2.37
C ASN A 245 23.56 -6.81 1.53
N SER A 246 24.42 -7.22 0.59
CA SER A 246 25.03 -6.26 -0.33
C SER A 246 23.98 -5.62 -1.23
N PHE A 247 24.12 -4.33 -1.55
CA PHE A 247 23.28 -3.68 -2.57
C PHE A 247 23.46 -4.26 -3.97
N THR A 248 24.50 -5.07 -4.21
CA THR A 248 24.72 -5.80 -5.46
C THR A 248 24.09 -7.19 -5.48
N ASP A 249 23.71 -7.73 -4.32
CA ASP A 249 23.10 -9.05 -4.25
C ASP A 249 21.66 -8.97 -4.77
N LYS A 250 21.27 -9.92 -5.63
CA LYS A 250 19.91 -10.05 -6.15
C LYS A 250 18.96 -10.66 -5.11
N ILE A 251 18.76 -9.95 -4.01
CA ILE A 251 17.99 -10.41 -2.86
C ILE A 251 16.50 -10.12 -2.96
N ILE A 252 16.05 -9.24 -3.86
CA ILE A 252 14.65 -8.89 -3.95
C ILE A 252 13.95 -9.87 -4.89
N VAL A 253 13.40 -10.93 -4.32
CA VAL A 253 12.61 -11.94 -5.03
C VAL A 253 11.22 -11.37 -5.30
N THR A 254 10.83 -11.24 -6.58
CA THR A 254 9.50 -10.76 -6.96
C THR A 254 8.55 -11.93 -7.24
N ASN A 255 7.90 -11.98 -8.41
CA ASN A 255 6.78 -12.85 -8.81
C ASN A 255 5.40 -12.30 -8.40
N LEU A 256 5.23 -11.00 -8.56
CA LEU A 256 3.97 -10.29 -8.29
C LEU A 256 3.63 -9.42 -9.51
N ASN A 257 2.36 -9.46 -9.94
CA ASN A 257 1.83 -8.64 -11.02
C ASN A 257 2.69 -8.63 -12.31
N GLY A 258 3.14 -9.81 -12.73
CA GLY A 258 3.95 -9.99 -13.95
C GLY A 258 5.43 -9.68 -13.81
N MET A 259 5.85 -9.00 -12.73
CA MET A 259 7.25 -8.75 -12.45
C MET A 259 7.89 -10.00 -11.85
N ASN A 260 8.59 -10.77 -12.67
CA ASN A 260 9.23 -12.02 -12.29
C ASN A 260 10.75 -11.88 -12.22
N GLY A 261 11.37 -12.55 -11.24
CA GLY A 261 12.82 -12.60 -11.09
C GLY A 261 13.34 -12.07 -9.76
N ASN A 262 14.65 -11.88 -9.72
CA ASN A 262 15.36 -11.40 -8.53
C ASN A 262 16.16 -10.14 -8.91
N PHE A 263 15.99 -9.09 -8.12
CA PHE A 263 16.61 -7.78 -8.35
C PHE A 263 17.51 -7.39 -7.19
N ALA A 264 18.49 -6.54 -7.48
CA ALA A 264 19.37 -5.95 -6.49
C ALA A 264 18.86 -4.57 -6.08
N VAL A 265 19.29 -4.06 -4.92
CA VAL A 265 19.01 -2.67 -4.51
C VAL A 265 19.57 -1.69 -5.55
N ASN A 266 20.74 -1.99 -6.12
CA ASN A 266 21.36 -1.18 -7.17
C ASN A 266 20.54 -1.12 -8.47
N ASP A 267 19.59 -2.04 -8.70
CA ASP A 267 18.71 -1.94 -9.87
C ASP A 267 17.68 -0.81 -9.71
N LEU A 268 17.36 -0.42 -8.47
CA LEU A 268 16.38 0.61 -8.14
C LEU A 268 17.01 1.97 -7.84
N LEU A 269 18.29 1.97 -7.46
CA LEU A 269 19.02 3.17 -7.06
C LEU A 269 19.51 3.93 -8.30
N PRO A 270 19.15 5.22 -8.47
CA PRO A 270 19.70 5.99 -9.57
C PRO A 270 21.22 6.20 -9.44
N TYR A 271 21.91 6.22 -10.58
CA TYR A 271 23.37 6.24 -10.66
C TYR A 271 23.86 7.16 -11.79
N GLN A 272 25.15 7.50 -11.77
CA GLN A 272 25.85 8.23 -12.83
C GLN A 272 27.15 7.51 -13.18
N ALA A 273 27.58 7.60 -14.45
CA ALA A 273 28.89 7.10 -14.87
C ALA A 273 30.03 7.99 -14.32
N SER A 274 29.86 9.31 -14.39
CA SER A 274 30.74 10.31 -13.77
C SER A 274 29.93 11.41 -13.07
N PRO A 275 30.49 12.08 -12.04
CA PRO A 275 29.78 13.14 -11.33
C PRO A 275 29.25 14.25 -12.26
N GLY A 276 27.93 14.51 -12.17
CA GLY A 276 27.27 15.58 -12.91
C GLY A 276 26.87 15.20 -14.35
N GLU A 277 27.16 13.97 -14.79
CA GLU A 277 26.64 13.42 -16.04
C GLU A 277 25.16 13.00 -15.92
N GLN A 278 24.62 12.35 -16.94
CA GLN A 278 23.25 11.86 -16.92
C GLN A 278 23.05 10.83 -15.79
N ILE A 279 22.04 11.09 -14.96
CA ILE A 279 21.49 10.16 -13.96
C ILE A 279 20.59 9.18 -14.71
N ASN A 280 20.81 7.90 -14.47
CA ASN A 280 20.02 6.79 -14.98
C ASN A 280 19.59 5.90 -13.82
N VAL A 281 18.62 5.02 -14.05
CA VAL A 281 18.23 3.96 -13.12
C VAL A 281 17.90 2.70 -13.94
N ASN A 282 18.16 1.49 -13.42
CA ASN A 282 17.94 0.27 -14.22
C ASN A 282 16.44 -0.08 -14.28
N LEU A 283 15.80 -0.19 -13.12
CA LEU A 283 14.36 -0.33 -12.99
C LEU A 283 13.72 1.05 -12.84
N TYR A 284 12.58 1.26 -13.50
CA TYR A 284 11.87 2.54 -13.49
C TYR A 284 12.62 3.67 -14.20
N ASN A 285 13.43 3.35 -15.22
CA ASN A 285 14.11 4.38 -16.01
C ASN A 285 13.09 5.27 -16.73
N GLY A 286 13.15 6.58 -16.49
CA GLY A 286 12.19 7.55 -17.05
C GLY A 286 10.88 7.68 -16.27
N ILE A 287 10.74 7.11 -15.07
CA ILE A 287 9.52 7.23 -14.23
C ILE A 287 9.12 8.68 -13.94
N GLN A 288 10.10 9.58 -13.84
CA GLN A 288 9.85 11.01 -13.66
C GLN A 288 9.22 11.67 -14.89
N ASP A 289 9.55 11.17 -16.09
CA ASP A 289 9.07 11.74 -17.35
C ASP A 289 7.64 11.27 -17.67
N SER A 290 7.23 10.11 -17.14
CA SER A 290 5.90 9.54 -17.34
C SER A 290 4.85 10.04 -16.34
N TRP A 291 5.23 10.86 -15.36
CA TRP A 291 4.35 11.25 -14.24
C TRP A 291 3.05 11.91 -14.68
N GLU A 292 3.09 12.80 -15.68
CA GLU A 292 1.88 13.47 -16.18
C GLU A 292 0.88 12.50 -16.82
N THR A 293 1.38 11.58 -17.65
CA THR A 293 0.55 10.52 -18.24
C THR A 293 0.03 9.57 -17.17
N ARG A 294 0.83 9.26 -16.15
CA ARG A 294 0.43 8.41 -15.01
C ARG A 294 -0.69 9.05 -14.21
N GLN A 295 -0.63 10.35 -13.93
CA GLN A 295 -1.73 11.09 -13.27
C GLN A 295 -3.01 11.05 -14.09
N THR A 296 -2.92 11.28 -15.40
CA THR A 296 -4.07 11.20 -16.32
C THR A 296 -4.69 9.79 -16.29
N THR A 297 -3.86 8.76 -16.41
CA THR A 297 -4.29 7.35 -16.40
C THR A 297 -4.95 6.98 -15.07
N ASN A 298 -4.41 7.49 -13.96
CA ASN A 298 -4.94 7.27 -12.61
C ASN A 298 -6.13 8.18 -12.27
N ASN A 299 -6.68 8.92 -13.23
CA ASN A 299 -7.81 9.84 -13.03
C ASN A 299 -7.56 10.86 -11.89
N VAL A 300 -6.33 11.36 -11.76
CA VAL A 300 -6.02 12.40 -10.78
C VAL A 300 -6.75 13.70 -11.17
N PRO A 301 -7.68 14.23 -10.36
CA PRO A 301 -8.49 15.39 -10.74
C PRO A 301 -7.68 16.69 -10.86
N VAL A 302 -6.62 16.84 -10.07
CA VAL A 302 -5.72 18.00 -10.10
C VAL A 302 -4.29 17.51 -10.11
N HIS A 303 -3.64 17.64 -11.27
CA HIS A 303 -2.27 17.19 -11.44
C HIS A 303 -1.29 18.02 -10.61
N ILE A 304 -0.27 17.36 -10.08
CA ILE A 304 0.85 17.97 -9.36
C ILE A 304 2.14 17.80 -10.17
N PRO A 305 3.03 18.81 -10.20
CA PRO A 305 4.34 18.69 -10.86
C PRO A 305 5.19 17.57 -10.26
N VAL A 306 5.99 16.90 -11.08
CA VAL A 306 6.80 15.73 -10.66
C VAL A 306 7.74 16.04 -9.49
N ILE A 307 8.39 17.20 -9.51
CA ILE A 307 9.28 17.64 -8.42
C ILE A 307 8.52 17.72 -7.10
N ARG A 308 7.32 18.31 -7.12
CA ARG A 308 6.46 18.40 -5.93
C ARG A 308 6.00 17.01 -5.49
N ALA A 309 5.63 16.14 -6.42
CA ALA A 309 5.16 14.79 -6.14
C ALA A 309 6.24 13.93 -5.45
N ILE A 310 7.51 14.10 -5.82
CA ILE A 310 8.65 13.42 -5.19
C ILE A 310 8.98 14.05 -3.82
N ASP A 311 8.96 15.38 -3.71
CA ASP A 311 9.29 16.07 -2.45
C ASP A 311 8.19 15.96 -1.38
N SER A 312 6.93 15.70 -1.77
CA SER A 312 5.80 15.57 -0.84
C SER A 312 5.78 14.26 -0.04
N VAL A 313 6.83 13.45 -0.19
CA VAL A 313 6.95 12.11 0.38
C VAL A 313 8.18 12.13 1.28
N GLY A 314 8.00 12.63 2.50
CA GLY A 314 9.05 12.85 3.49
C GLY A 314 8.52 12.79 4.90
#